data_AF-A0A9X1HTW8-F1
#
_entry.id   AF-A0A9X1HTW8-F1
#
_cell.length_a   1.000
_cell.length_b   1.000
_cell.length_c   1.000
_cell.angle_alpha   90.00
_cell.angle_beta   90.00
_cell.angle_gamma   90.00
#
_symmetry.space_group_name_H-M   'P 1'
#
loop_
_entity.id
_entity.type
_entity.pdbx_description
1 polymer ?
#
loop_
_entity_poly.entity_id
_entity_poly.type
_entity_poly.pdbx_seq_one_letter_code
_entity_poly.pdbx_strand_id
1 'polypeptide(L)' 'MLEYVKTILTKVSFDTVLFEKELRKGLRLLIRDEIRELRRWCYDQFNGEHHNVLQRCFASNV' A
#
# COMPACT_ATOMS: atom_id res chain seq x y z
N MET A 1 -8.72 -10.39 -1.56
CA MET A 1 -7.81 -9.76 -2.55
C MET A 1 -6.54 -9.20 -1.91
N LEU A 2 -6.50 -9.09 -0.58
CA LEU A 2 -5.39 -8.52 0.17
C LEU A 2 -4.01 -9.15 -0.12
N GLU A 3 -3.89 -10.48 -0.04
CA GLU A 3 -2.60 -11.17 -0.26
C GLU A 3 -2.02 -10.96 -1.67
N TYR A 4 -2.90 -10.84 -2.67
CA TYR A 4 -2.49 -10.48 -4.03
C TYR A 4 -1.89 -9.08 -4.06
N VAL A 5 -2.56 -8.09 -3.44
CA VAL A 5 -2.04 -6.71 -3.34
C VAL A 5 -0.70 -6.68 -2.60
N LYS A 6 -0.59 -7.36 -1.44
CA LYS A 6 0.68 -7.46 -0.69
C LYS A 6 1.81 -8.01 -1.57
N THR A 7 1.54 -9.09 -2.31
CA THR A 7 2.51 -9.70 -3.24
C THR A 7 2.98 -8.72 -4.32
N ILE A 8 2.05 -7.99 -4.95
CA ILE A 8 2.41 -7.00 -5.97
C ILE A 8 3.25 -5.88 -5.35
N LEU A 9 2.85 -5.33 -4.21
CA LEU A 9 3.56 -4.24 -3.54
C LEU A 9 5.00 -4.63 -3.20
N THR A 10 5.23 -5.85 -2.68
CA THR A 10 6.58 -6.37 -2.43
C THR A 10 7.39 -6.48 -3.72
N LYS A 11 6.79 -6.92 -4.82
CA LYS A 11 7.51 -7.06 -6.10
C LYS A 11 7.91 -5.73 -6.71
N VAL A 12 7.12 -4.68 -6.50
CA VAL A 12 7.38 -3.35 -7.08
C VAL A 12 8.03 -2.36 -6.12
N SER A 13 8.35 -2.77 -4.89
CA SER A 13 8.86 -1.86 -3.85
C SER A 13 10.24 -1.26 -4.16
N PHE A 14 10.93 -1.76 -5.18
CA PHE A 14 12.21 -1.21 -5.65
C PHE A 14 12.06 0.14 -6.39
N ASP A 15 10.85 0.52 -6.79
CA ASP A 15 10.56 1.78 -7.48
C ASP A 15 9.41 2.50 -6.78
N THR A 16 9.70 3.66 -6.21
CA THR A 16 8.74 4.46 -5.44
C THR A 16 7.51 4.89 -6.26
N VAL A 17 7.70 5.21 -7.55
CA VAL A 17 6.61 5.66 -8.43
C VAL A 17 5.70 4.49 -8.78
N LEU A 18 6.28 3.32 -9.06
CA LEU A 18 5.54 2.10 -9.34
C LEU A 18 4.82 1.59 -8.09
N PHE A 19 5.49 1.60 -6.94
CA PHE A 19 4.90 1.25 -5.65
C PHE A 19 3.66 2.11 -5.35
N GLU A 20 3.75 3.44 -5.52
CA GLU A 20 2.60 4.33 -5.33
C GLU A 20 1.44 3.98 -6.27
N LYS A 21 1.72 3.71 -7.54
CA LYS A 21 0.70 3.34 -8.54
C LYS A 21 -0.02 2.05 -8.14
N GLU A 22 0.71 1.01 -7.76
CA GLU A 22 0.13 -0.28 -7.37
C GLU A 22 -0.59 -0.20 -6.02
N LEU A 23 -0.09 0.59 -5.07
CA LEU A 23 -0.78 0.83 -3.80
C LEU A 23 -2.14 1.48 -4.04
N ARG A 24 -2.20 2.52 -4.87
CA ARG A 24 -3.48 3.17 -5.23
C ARG A 24 -4.44 2.22 -5.95
N LYS A 25 -3.94 1.29 -6.76
CA LYS A 25 -4.78 0.24 -7.37
C LYS A 25 -5.32 -0.72 -6.30
N GLY A 26 -4.48 -1.19 -5.39
CA GLY A 26 -4.86 -2.03 -4.27
C GLY A 26 -5.95 -1.38 -3.41
N LEU A 27 -5.80 -0.10 -3.08
CA LEU A 27 -6.79 0.65 -2.29
C LEU A 27 -8.17 0.77 -2.95
N ARG A 28 -8.26 0.71 -4.28
CA ARG A 28 -9.55 0.69 -5.00
C ARG A 28 -10.18 -0.70 -5.09
N LEU A 29 -9.37 -1.76 -4.92
CA LEU A 29 -9.78 -3.14 -5.07
C LEU A 29 -10.27 -3.77 -3.77
N LEU A 30 -9.73 -3.32 -2.64
CA LEU A 30 -9.95 -3.92 -1.33
C LEU A 30 -11.16 -3.31 -0.62
N ILE A 31 -11.81 -4.13 0.21
CA ILE A 31 -12.85 -3.65 1.13
C ILE A 31 -12.24 -2.94 2.35
N ARG A 32 -13.04 -2.20 3.11
CA ARG A 32 -12.58 -1.39 4.27
C ARG A 32 -11.73 -2.19 5.27
N ASP A 33 -12.10 -3.43 5.56
CA ASP A 33 -11.39 -4.27 6.53
C ASP A 33 -10.01 -4.70 6.01
N GLU A 34 -9.96 -5.10 4.74
CA GLU A 34 -8.70 -5.40 4.05
C GLU A 34 -7.81 -4.15 3.94
N ILE A 35 -8.37 -2.95 3.72
CA ILE A 35 -7.60 -1.69 3.70
C ILE A 35 -6.99 -1.40 5.07
N ARG A 36 -7.73 -1.63 6.18
CA ARG A 36 -7.20 -1.46 7.54
C ARG A 36 -6.04 -2.41 7.82
N GLU A 37 -6.12 -3.64 7.33
CA GLU A 37 -5.02 -4.60 7.44
C GLU A 37 -3.84 -4.22 6.53
N LEU A 38 -4.11 -3.86 5.28
CA LEU A 38 -3.08 -3.42 4.33
C LEU A 38 -2.31 -2.22 4.87
N ARG A 39 -3.00 -1.24 5.48
CA ARG A 39 -2.36 -0.07 6.09
C ARG A 39 -1.32 -0.48 7.13
N ARG A 40 -1.71 -1.30 8.11
CA ARG A 40 -0.80 -1.78 9.16
C ARG A 40 0.41 -2.48 8.55
N TRP A 41 0.15 -3.43 7.65
CA TRP A 41 1.20 -4.18 6.98
C TRP A 41 2.17 -3.29 6.17
N CYS A 42 1.66 -2.31 5.41
CA CYS A 42 2.51 -1.42 4.64
C CYS A 42 3.42 -0.55 5.52
N TYR A 43 2.93 -0.07 6.67
CA TYR A 43 3.77 0.67 7.61
C TYR A 43 4.80 -0.27 8.28
N ASP A 44 4.46 -1.51 8.59
CA ASP A 44 5.44 -2.45 9.15
C ASP A 44 6.56 -2.80 8.15
N GLN A 45 6.25 -2.92 6.85
CA GLN A 45 7.21 -3.34 5.83
C GLN A 45 7.97 -2.19 5.15
N PHE A 46 7.32 -1.05 4.95
CA PHE A 46 7.80 -0.01 4.02
C PHE A 46 7.89 1.40 4.63
N ASN A 47 7.73 1.56 5.95
CA ASN A 47 7.77 2.86 6.60
C ASN A 47 9.12 3.60 6.52
N GLY A 48 10.21 2.93 6.14
CA GLY A 48 11.47 3.60 5.83
C GLY A 48 11.42 4.31 4.48
N GLU A 49 11.62 3.53 3.42
CA GLU A 49 11.78 4.04 2.05
C GLU A 49 10.51 4.71 1.49
N HIS A 50 9.32 4.19 1.83
CA HIS A 50 8.05 4.63 1.24
C HIS A 50 7.20 5.48 2.18
N HIS A 51 7.74 5.97 3.31
CA HIS A 51 7.01 6.73 4.33
C HIS A 51 6.08 7.79 3.74
N ASN A 52 6.63 8.64 2.85
CA ASN A 52 5.92 9.76 2.26
C ASN A 52 4.79 9.29 1.32
N VAL A 53 4.99 8.17 0.61
CA VAL A 53 3.94 7.57 -0.23
C VAL A 53 2.81 7.03 0.66
N LEU A 54 3.16 6.33 1.74
CA LEU A 54 2.19 5.77 2.69
C LEU A 54 1.35 6.87 3.34
N GLN A 55 1.98 7.97 3.78
CA GLN A 55 1.24 9.11 4.33
C GLN A 55 0.24 9.67 3.32
N ARG A 56 0.68 9.95 2.08
CA ARG A 56 -0.21 10.49 1.04
C ARG A 56 -1.37 9.55 0.69
N CYS A 57 -1.09 8.27 0.48
CA CYS A 57 -2.10 7.31 0.04
C CYS A 57 -3.12 6.97 1.13
N PHE A 58 -2.70 6.88 2.40
CA PHE A 58 -3.61 6.54 3.50
C PHE A 58 -4.26 7.77 4.16
N ALA A 59 -3.74 8.97 3.98
CA ALA A 59 -4.40 10.20 4.47
C ALA A 59 -5.68 10.54 3.70
N SER A 60 -5.76 10.17 2.41
CA SER A 60 -6.93 10.44 1.56
C SER A 60 -8.09 9.44 1.71
N ASN A 61 -7.90 8.35 2.46
CA ASN A 61 -8.85 7.23 2.55
C ASN A 61 -9.41 7.02 3.97
N VAL A 62 -9.93 8.08 4.59
CA VAL A 62 -10.78 7.97 5.80
C VAL A 62 -12.21 7.64 5.40
#